data_AF-A0A9E0N982-F1
#
_entry.id   AF-A0A9E0N982-F1
#
_cell.length_a   1.000
_cell.length_b   1.000
_cell.length_c   1.000
_cell.angle_alpha   90.00
_cell.angle_beta   90.00
_cell.angle_gamma   90.00
#
_symmetry.space_group_name_H-M   'P 1'
#
loop_
_entity.id
_entity.type
_entity.pdbx_description
1 polymer ?
#
loop_
_entity_poly.entity_id
_entity_poly.type
_entity_poly.pdbx_seq_one_letter_code
_entity_poly.pdbx_strand_id
1 'polypeptide(L)'
;MKRIVPTVLLLVALVALPGLAEADLSKKVIASFKGQIIVSDAPLPEGGKNDKATIAAIKKAQVTAVKGTPNGSDVIVWQWHYTAFLKQLGASNLKFEFYSGDKYVADKRLEGVDPKDPVLEGDLTIDEDEGPAKGKTYTVKLVAVKGSKEVVVATTSLALN
;
A
#
# COMPACT_ATOMS: atom_id res chain seq x y z
N MET A 1 0.10 47.66 26.27
CA MET A 1 -0.15 46.24 26.60
C MET A 1 0.48 45.38 25.51
N LYS A 2 1.64 44.75 25.79
CA LYS A 2 2.36 43.91 24.83
C LYS A 2 1.76 42.50 24.87
N ARG A 3 1.13 42.08 23.79
CA ARG A 3 0.59 40.71 23.63
C ARG A 3 1.75 39.79 23.27
N ILE A 4 2.06 38.85 24.16
CA ILE A 4 3.05 37.80 23.94
C ILE A 4 2.35 36.71 23.15
N VAL A 5 2.77 36.49 21.90
CA VAL A 5 2.32 35.35 21.09
C VAL A 5 3.19 34.16 21.49
N PRO A 6 2.62 33.02 21.95
CA PRO A 6 3.42 31.85 22.21
C PRO A 6 3.69 31.15 20.87
N THR A 7 4.94 31.19 20.43
CA THR A 7 5.44 30.34 19.34
C THR A 7 5.37 28.89 19.80
N VAL A 8 4.44 28.13 19.24
CA VAL A 8 4.38 26.67 19.39
C VAL A 8 5.53 26.09 18.57
N LEU A 9 6.57 25.60 19.24
CA LEU A 9 7.57 24.73 18.64
C LEU A 9 6.89 23.40 18.29
N LEU A 10 6.59 23.19 17.01
CA LEU A 10 6.18 21.88 16.49
C LEU A 10 7.44 21.01 16.41
N LEU A 11 7.69 20.20 17.45
CA LEU A 11 8.67 19.11 17.36
C LEU A 11 8.11 18.05 16.41
N VAL A 12 8.60 18.01 15.18
CA VAL A 12 8.48 16.80 14.34
C VAL A 12 9.47 15.80 14.90
N ALA A 13 8.98 14.90 15.76
CA ALA A 13 9.74 13.71 16.13
C ALA A 13 9.84 12.84 14.86
N LEU A 14 10.96 12.97 14.15
CA LEU A 14 11.35 12.02 13.11
C LEU A 14 11.65 10.70 13.83
N VAL A 15 10.62 9.85 13.97
CA VAL A 15 10.83 8.47 14.39
C VAL A 15 11.58 7.81 13.25
N ALA A 16 12.91 7.71 13.40
CA ALA A 16 13.71 6.79 12.63
C ALA A 16 13.22 5.38 12.98
N LEU A 17 12.20 4.91 12.26
CA LEU A 17 11.80 3.52 12.31
C LEU A 17 13.00 2.72 11.78
N PRO A 18 13.55 1.76 12.55
CA PRO A 18 14.47 0.82 11.96
C PRO A 18 13.76 0.18 10.77
N GLY A 19 14.37 0.25 9.57
CA GLY A 19 13.85 -0.44 8.40
C GLY A 19 13.70 -1.91 8.76
N LEU A 20 12.46 -2.37 8.86
CA LEU A 20 12.14 -3.76 9.18
C LEU A 20 12.38 -4.56 7.91
N ALA A 21 13.29 -5.52 7.99
CA ALA A 21 13.62 -6.39 6.87
C ALA A 21 12.52 -7.44 6.65
N GLU A 22 12.32 -7.83 5.39
CA GLU A 22 11.37 -8.80 4.81
C GLU A 22 11.43 -10.25 5.36
N ALA A 23 12.02 -10.48 6.53
CA ALA A 23 12.79 -11.71 6.79
C ALA A 23 12.05 -12.92 7.37
N ASP A 24 10.74 -12.93 7.69
CA ASP A 24 10.18 -14.17 8.31
C ASP A 24 8.71 -14.50 8.07
N LEU A 25 8.15 -14.14 6.91
CA LEU A 25 6.89 -14.76 6.50
C LEU A 25 7.15 -16.19 6.00
N SER A 26 6.57 -17.17 6.68
CA SER A 26 6.66 -18.56 6.24
C SER A 26 6.01 -18.75 4.87
N LYS A 27 6.48 -19.75 4.11
CA LYS A 27 5.88 -20.11 2.82
C LYS A 27 4.37 -20.38 2.90
N LYS A 28 3.87 -20.84 4.05
CA LYS A 28 2.44 -21.10 4.29
C LYS A 28 1.66 -19.79 4.48
N VAL A 29 2.23 -18.82 5.17
CA VAL A 29 1.63 -17.48 5.30
C VAL A 29 1.58 -16.81 3.92
N ILE A 30 2.71 -16.80 3.19
CA ILE A 30 2.78 -16.25 1.83
C ILE A 30 1.74 -16.91 0.91
N ALA A 31 1.63 -18.25 0.94
CA ALA A 31 0.66 -18.99 0.15
C ALA A 31 -0.80 -18.62 0.47
N SER A 32 -1.10 -18.23 1.72
CA SER A 32 -2.46 -17.86 2.14
C SER A 32 -2.93 -16.52 1.57
N PHE A 33 -1.99 -15.65 1.19
CA PHE A 33 -2.28 -14.33 0.62
C PHE A 33 -1.85 -14.20 -0.84
N LYS A 34 -1.28 -15.24 -1.45
CA LYS A 34 -0.76 -15.22 -2.82
C LYS A 34 -1.78 -14.63 -3.81
N GLY A 35 -1.34 -13.60 -4.53
CA GLY A 35 -2.15 -12.84 -5.48
C GLY A 35 -2.97 -11.70 -4.87
N GLN A 36 -2.79 -11.39 -3.58
CA GLN A 36 -3.52 -10.32 -2.89
C GLN A 36 -2.59 -9.16 -2.53
N ILE A 37 -3.15 -7.96 -2.50
CA ILE A 37 -2.54 -6.78 -1.90
C ILE A 37 -3.25 -6.56 -0.56
N ILE A 38 -2.51 -6.62 0.53
CA ILE A 38 -2.98 -6.20 1.83
C ILE A 38 -2.73 -4.70 1.95
N VAL A 39 -3.77 -3.96 2.31
CA VAL A 39 -3.66 -2.53 2.62
C VAL A 39 -3.77 -2.37 4.12
N SER A 40 -2.91 -1.55 4.72
CA SER A 40 -2.86 -1.30 6.15
C SER A 40 -2.38 0.13 6.44
N ASP A 41 -2.58 0.59 7.67
CA ASP A 41 -2.11 1.92 8.10
C ASP A 41 -0.60 1.96 8.43
N ALA A 42 0.02 0.78 8.53
CA ALA A 42 1.42 0.60 8.91
C ALA A 42 1.94 -0.74 8.33
N PRO A 43 3.26 -1.00 8.37
CA PRO A 43 3.82 -2.31 8.08
C PRO A 43 3.09 -3.44 8.82
N LEU A 44 3.00 -4.61 8.17
CA LEU A 44 2.34 -5.76 8.79
C LEU A 44 3.04 -6.13 10.10
N PRO A 45 2.29 -6.59 11.11
CA PRO A 45 2.88 -7.00 12.37
C PRO A 45 3.86 -8.16 12.15
N GLU A 46 4.91 -8.20 12.96
CA GLU A 46 5.81 -9.36 13.03
C GLU A 46 5.01 -10.65 13.21
N GLY A 47 5.53 -11.75 12.65
CA GLY A 47 4.90 -13.05 12.68
C GLY A 47 4.39 -13.43 14.07
N GLY A 48 3.15 -13.91 14.14
CA GLY A 48 2.62 -14.50 15.36
C GLY A 48 3.36 -15.80 15.72
N LYS A 49 3.05 -16.37 16.89
CA LYS A 49 3.67 -17.60 17.40
C LYS A 49 3.65 -18.79 16.42
N ASN A 50 2.77 -18.77 15.42
CA ASN A 50 2.66 -19.75 14.35
C ASN A 50 1.94 -19.14 13.13
N ASP A 51 1.97 -19.84 11.99
CA ASP A 51 1.33 -19.41 10.74
C ASP A 51 -0.13 -18.97 10.89
N LYS A 52 -0.93 -19.71 11.68
CA LYS A 52 -2.35 -19.39 11.90
C LYS A 52 -2.50 -18.06 12.62
N ALA A 53 -1.68 -17.80 13.64
CA ALA A 53 -1.66 -16.54 14.35
C ALA A 53 -1.20 -15.39 13.45
N THR A 54 -0.17 -15.60 12.63
CA THR A 54 0.30 -14.60 11.65
C THR A 54 -0.77 -14.26 10.63
N ILE A 55 -1.42 -15.25 10.02
CA ILE A 55 -2.51 -15.03 9.06
C ILE A 55 -3.66 -14.25 9.70
N ALA A 56 -4.02 -14.56 10.95
CA ALA A 56 -5.06 -13.83 11.67
C ALA A 56 -4.64 -12.38 11.96
N ALA A 57 -3.38 -12.15 12.32
CA ALA A 57 -2.84 -10.81 12.57
C ALA A 57 -2.85 -9.96 11.28
N ILE A 58 -2.40 -10.50 10.16
CA ILE A 58 -2.42 -9.82 8.85
C ILE A 58 -3.85 -9.46 8.45
N LYS A 59 -4.80 -10.39 8.57
CA LYS A 59 -6.23 -10.12 8.28
C LYS A 59 -6.83 -9.06 9.19
N LYS A 60 -6.36 -8.96 10.43
CA LYS A 60 -6.81 -7.94 11.38
C LYS A 60 -6.21 -6.56 11.08
N ALA A 61 -4.98 -6.52 10.58
CA ALA A 61 -4.31 -5.29 10.15
C ALA A 61 -4.83 -4.77 8.81
N GLN A 62 -5.42 -5.65 7.98
CA GLN A 62 -5.99 -5.28 6.70
C GLN A 62 -7.14 -4.29 6.87
N VAL A 63 -7.03 -3.15 6.18
CA VAL A 63 -8.12 -2.21 5.98
C VAL A 63 -8.68 -2.34 4.57
N THR A 64 -9.98 -2.10 4.42
CA THR A 64 -10.67 -2.08 3.12
C THR A 64 -11.00 -0.65 2.68
N ALA A 65 -10.65 0.34 3.50
CA ALA A 65 -10.90 1.74 3.24
C ALA A 65 -9.73 2.59 3.76
N VAL A 66 -9.30 3.54 2.96
CA VAL A 66 -8.29 4.54 3.34
C VAL A 66 -8.99 5.89 3.42
N LYS A 67 -8.72 6.63 4.50
CA LYS A 67 -9.25 7.98 4.69
C LYS A 67 -8.30 9.00 4.06
N GLY A 68 -8.83 9.82 3.17
CA GLY A 68 -8.10 10.91 2.55
C GLY A 68 -8.02 12.13 3.45
N THR A 69 -6.95 12.89 3.28
CA THR A 69 -6.70 14.15 3.98
C THR A 69 -6.47 15.26 2.95
N PRO A 70 -7.07 16.45 3.11
CA PRO A 70 -6.75 17.59 2.25
C PRO A 70 -5.27 17.95 2.37
N ASN A 71 -4.61 18.22 1.25
CA ASN A 71 -3.29 18.83 1.23
C ASN A 71 -3.39 20.36 1.40
N GLY A 72 -2.25 21.06 1.29
CA GLY A 72 -2.18 22.53 1.39
C GLY A 72 -2.94 23.31 0.29
N SER A 73 -3.58 22.61 -0.64
CA SER A 73 -4.41 23.15 -1.73
C SER A 73 -5.81 22.55 -1.75
N ASP A 74 -6.27 21.99 -0.62
CA ASP A 74 -7.58 21.35 -0.43
C ASP A 74 -7.86 20.11 -1.31
N VAL A 75 -6.86 19.61 -2.05
CA VAL A 75 -6.94 18.37 -2.82
C VAL A 75 -6.83 17.18 -1.86
N ILE A 76 -7.75 16.21 -1.97
CA ILE A 76 -7.71 15.03 -1.10
C ILE A 76 -6.58 14.10 -1.54
N VAL A 77 -5.73 13.74 -0.57
CA VAL A 77 -4.63 12.79 -0.73
C VAL A 77 -4.91 11.56 0.11
N TRP A 78 -4.75 10.37 -0.47
CA TRP A 78 -4.78 9.10 0.23
C TRP A 78 -3.38 8.53 0.32
N GLN A 79 -3.01 8.10 1.53
CA GLN A 79 -1.76 7.42 1.80
C GLN A 79 -2.04 6.16 2.60
N TRP A 80 -1.38 5.06 2.23
CA TRP A 80 -1.47 3.80 2.94
C TRP A 80 -0.20 2.98 2.79
N HIS A 81 -0.03 2.03 3.70
CA HIS A 81 0.97 0.99 3.56
C HIS A 81 0.37 -0.20 2.79
N TYR A 82 1.16 -0.82 1.91
CA TYR A 82 0.77 -2.02 1.20
C TYR A 82 1.74 -3.16 1.46
N THR A 83 1.21 -4.39 1.44
CA THR A 83 1.99 -5.62 1.29
C THR A 83 1.37 -6.47 0.19
N ALA A 84 2.07 -6.58 -0.94
CA ALA A 84 1.64 -7.33 -2.11
C ALA A 84 2.28 -8.72 -2.14
N PHE A 85 1.46 -9.76 -2.07
CA PHE A 85 1.89 -11.15 -2.17
C PHE A 85 1.80 -11.58 -3.63
N LEU A 86 2.93 -11.70 -4.32
CA LEU A 86 2.96 -11.89 -5.77
C LEU A 86 2.58 -13.33 -6.16
N LYS A 87 1.66 -13.51 -7.10
CA LYS A 87 1.37 -14.84 -7.65
C LYS A 87 2.40 -15.31 -8.68
N GLN A 88 3.17 -14.39 -9.26
CA GLN A 88 4.21 -14.65 -10.26
C GLN A 88 5.38 -13.69 -10.02
N LEU A 89 6.61 -14.20 -10.12
CA LEU A 89 7.86 -13.46 -9.93
C LEU A 89 8.53 -13.08 -11.27
N GLY A 90 9.70 -12.47 -11.17
CA GLY A 90 10.60 -12.22 -12.30
C GLY A 90 10.29 -10.94 -13.07
N ALA A 91 9.59 -9.98 -12.46
CA ALA A 91 9.34 -8.67 -13.06
C ALA A 91 9.96 -7.59 -12.19
N SER A 92 10.76 -6.71 -12.79
CA SER A 92 11.30 -5.50 -12.16
C SER A 92 10.51 -4.25 -12.51
N ASN A 93 9.62 -4.34 -13.52
CA ASN A 93 8.73 -3.26 -13.92
C ASN A 93 7.30 -3.59 -13.46
N LEU A 94 6.91 -2.98 -12.35
CA LEU A 94 5.59 -3.12 -11.75
C LEU A 94 4.91 -1.74 -11.66
N LYS A 95 3.59 -1.72 -11.82
CA LYS A 95 2.75 -0.56 -11.51
C LYS A 95 1.47 -0.99 -10.83
N PHE A 96 0.97 -0.17 -9.92
CA PHE A 96 -0.41 -0.24 -9.48
C PHE A 96 -1.29 0.42 -10.51
N GLU A 97 -2.41 -0.21 -10.85
CA GLU A 97 -3.46 0.35 -11.69
C GLU A 97 -4.77 0.40 -10.89
N PHE A 98 -5.46 1.53 -11.01
CA PHE A 98 -6.72 1.79 -10.32
C PHE A 98 -7.87 1.69 -11.32
N TYR A 99 -8.87 0.87 -11.01
CA TYR A 99 -10.06 0.70 -11.83
C TYR A 99 -11.33 1.02 -11.05
N SER A 100 -12.24 1.78 -11.67
CA SER A 100 -13.62 1.94 -11.19
C SER A 100 -14.55 1.11 -12.06
N GLY A 101 -15.00 -0.04 -11.54
CA GLY A 101 -15.57 -1.09 -12.38
C GLY A 101 -14.54 -1.56 -13.41
N ASP A 102 -14.89 -1.50 -14.69
CA ASP A 102 -13.99 -1.84 -15.80
C ASP A 102 -13.19 -0.64 -16.34
N LYS A 103 -13.43 0.57 -15.83
CA LYS A 103 -12.78 1.79 -16.31
C LYS A 103 -11.44 1.98 -15.61
N TYR A 104 -10.36 2.08 -16.40
CA TYR A 104 -9.05 2.54 -15.93
C TYR A 104 -9.11 4.00 -15.45
N VAL A 105 -8.47 4.29 -14.32
CA VAL A 105 -8.49 5.61 -13.68
C VAL A 105 -7.09 6.21 -13.62
N ALA A 106 -6.12 5.48 -13.06
CA ALA A 106 -4.77 5.97 -12.81
C ALA A 106 -3.78 4.82 -12.66
N ASP A 107 -2.49 5.12 -12.70
CA ASP A 107 -1.42 4.21 -12.31
C ASP A 107 -0.33 4.87 -11.45
N LYS A 108 0.38 4.02 -10.69
CA LYS A 108 1.58 4.38 -9.94
C LYS A 108 2.65 3.33 -10.17
N ARG A 109 3.78 3.73 -10.76
CA ARG A 109 4.90 2.83 -10.99
C ARG A 109 5.68 2.57 -9.70
N LEU A 110 6.13 1.33 -9.53
CA LEU A 110 7.06 0.95 -8.47
C LEU A 110 8.50 1.09 -8.95
N GLU A 111 9.36 1.55 -8.05
CA GLU A 111 10.80 1.64 -8.25
C GLU A 111 11.53 0.65 -7.33
N GLY A 112 12.76 0.27 -7.69
CA GLY A 112 13.61 -0.55 -6.82
C GLY A 112 13.15 -2.00 -6.59
N VAL A 113 12.21 -2.52 -7.38
CA VAL A 113 11.67 -3.88 -7.22
C VAL A 113 12.74 -4.95 -7.48
N ASP A 114 13.02 -5.80 -6.49
CA ASP A 114 13.76 -7.05 -6.73
C ASP A 114 12.81 -8.07 -7.38
N PRO A 115 13.09 -8.56 -8.60
CA PRO A 115 12.27 -9.54 -9.28
C PRO A 115 12.20 -10.91 -8.59
N LYS A 116 13.00 -11.17 -7.56
CA LYS A 116 13.02 -12.43 -6.80
C LYS A 116 12.09 -12.42 -5.58
N ASP A 117 11.65 -11.25 -5.15
CA ASP A 117 10.89 -11.14 -3.90
C ASP A 117 9.43 -11.54 -4.11
N PRO A 118 8.92 -12.53 -3.34
CA PRO A 118 7.53 -12.97 -3.45
C PRO A 118 6.55 -12.07 -2.71
N VAL A 119 7.05 -11.17 -1.88
CA VAL A 119 6.29 -10.22 -1.10
C VAL A 119 6.94 -8.87 -1.31
N LEU A 120 6.16 -7.86 -1.68
CA LEU A 120 6.62 -6.49 -1.79
C LEU A 120 5.88 -5.64 -0.79
N GLU A 121 6.56 -4.70 -0.15
CA GLU A 121 5.94 -3.78 0.78
C GLU A 121 6.41 -2.34 0.55
N GLY A 122 5.63 -1.39 1.06
CA GLY A 122 5.96 0.02 0.96
C GLY A 122 4.74 0.89 1.16
N ASP A 123 4.94 2.19 1.01
CA ASP A 123 3.87 3.16 1.08
C ASP A 123 3.43 3.58 -0.32
N LEU A 124 2.13 3.78 -0.49
CA LEU A 124 1.57 4.33 -1.71
C LEU A 124 0.79 5.59 -1.38
N THR A 125 0.97 6.61 -2.21
CA THR A 125 0.24 7.87 -2.14
C THR A 125 -0.38 8.16 -3.50
N ILE A 126 -1.65 8.55 -3.51
CA ILE A 126 -2.36 9.04 -4.69
C ILE A 126 -3.34 10.14 -4.28
N ASP A 127 -3.60 11.10 -5.15
CA ASP A 127 -4.52 12.21 -4.88
C ASP A 127 -5.63 12.34 -5.93
N GLU A 128 -6.54 13.29 -5.73
CA GLU A 128 -7.67 13.51 -6.64
C GLU A 128 -7.26 14.04 -8.03
N ASP A 129 -6.14 14.76 -8.14
CA ASP A 129 -5.67 15.30 -9.42
C ASP A 129 -5.15 14.18 -10.33
N GLU A 130 -4.72 13.06 -9.73
CA GLU A 130 -4.31 11.86 -10.45
C GLU A 130 -5.49 10.99 -10.94
N GLY A 131 -6.72 11.32 -10.54
CA GLY A 131 -7.95 10.74 -11.09
C GLY A 131 -8.86 9.99 -10.12
N PRO A 132 -8.39 9.34 -9.03
CA PRO A 132 -9.28 8.83 -8.01
C PRO A 132 -10.16 9.93 -7.38
N ALA A 133 -11.27 9.54 -6.79
CA ALA A 133 -12.25 10.46 -6.23
C ALA A 133 -12.77 9.91 -4.91
N LYS A 134 -13.04 10.83 -3.98
CA LYS A 134 -13.55 10.51 -2.65
C LYS A 134 -14.89 9.75 -2.68
N GLY A 135 -15.04 8.81 -1.75
CA GLY A 135 -16.23 7.98 -1.57
C GLY A 135 -16.39 6.90 -2.65
N LYS A 136 -15.33 6.55 -3.39
CA LYS A 136 -15.35 5.53 -4.44
C LYS A 136 -14.55 4.31 -4.03
N THR A 137 -15.00 3.15 -4.51
CA THR A 137 -14.26 1.88 -4.39
C THR A 137 -13.56 1.57 -5.70
N TYR A 138 -12.30 1.16 -5.59
CA TYR A 138 -11.44 0.83 -6.71
C TYR A 138 -11.03 -0.64 -6.65
N THR A 139 -10.92 -1.26 -7.82
CA THR A 139 -10.11 -2.47 -7.97
C THR A 139 -8.68 -2.02 -8.23
N VAL A 140 -7.79 -2.28 -7.29
CA VAL A 140 -6.37 -1.98 -7.43
C VAL A 140 -5.66 -3.25 -7.88
N LYS A 141 -4.90 -3.16 -8.97
CA LYS A 141 -4.14 -4.26 -9.55
C LYS A 141 -2.67 -3.91 -9.53
N LEU A 142 -1.83 -4.79 -9.01
CA LEU A 142 -0.39 -4.73 -9.25
C LEU A 142 -0.10 -5.49 -10.53
N VAL A 143 0.46 -4.80 -11.52
CA VAL A 143 0.66 -5.30 -12.89
C VAL A 143 2.14 -5.37 -13.22
N ALA A 144 2.58 -6.54 -13.69
CA ALA A 144 3.90 -6.77 -14.25
C ALA A 144 3.91 -6.53 -15.76
N VAL A 145 4.82 -5.66 -16.20
CA VAL A 145 5.04 -5.37 -17.61
C VAL A 145 6.23 -6.19 -18.10
N LYS A 146 5.97 -7.17 -18.96
CA LYS A 146 7.00 -8.02 -19.60
C LYS A 146 6.93 -7.80 -21.12
N GLY A 147 7.74 -6.87 -21.63
CA GLY A 147 7.64 -6.42 -23.01
C GLY A 147 6.32 -5.70 -23.26
N SER A 148 5.53 -6.17 -24.23
CA SER A 148 4.17 -5.67 -24.52
C SER A 148 3.05 -6.34 -23.72
N LYS A 149 3.38 -7.31 -22.87
CA LYS A 149 2.39 -8.06 -22.09
C LYS A 149 2.29 -7.52 -20.68
N GLU A 150 1.05 -7.26 -20.26
CA GLU A 150 0.70 -6.93 -18.89
C GLU A 150 0.09 -8.15 -18.19
N VAL A 151 0.61 -8.46 -17.01
CA VAL A 151 0.14 -9.57 -16.19
C VAL A 151 -0.18 -9.05 -14.81
N VAL A 152 -1.44 -9.12 -14.40
CA VAL A 152 -1.82 -8.84 -13.01
C VAL A 152 -1.14 -9.86 -12.11
N VAL A 153 -0.37 -9.42 -11.11
CA VAL A 153 0.36 -10.28 -10.16
C VAL A 153 -0.21 -10.24 -8.74
N ALA A 154 -0.94 -9.19 -8.39
CA ALA A 154 -1.73 -9.11 -7.15
C ALA A 154 -2.92 -8.15 -7.31
N THR A 155 -3.95 -8.28 -6.48
CA THR A 155 -5.13 -7.38 -6.53
C THR A 155 -5.76 -7.17 -5.17
N THR A 156 -6.47 -6.06 -5.01
CA THR A 156 -7.34 -5.77 -3.86
C THR A 156 -8.50 -4.88 -4.27
N SER A 157 -9.54 -4.83 -3.44
CA SER A 157 -10.61 -3.84 -3.52
C SER A 157 -10.46 -2.85 -2.39
N LEU A 158 -10.41 -1.56 -2.72
CA LEU A 158 -10.12 -0.50 -1.77
C LEU A 158 -11.06 0.68 -1.93
N ALA A 159 -11.70 1.09 -0.84
CA ALA A 159 -12.47 2.33 -0.77
C ALA A 159 -11.55 3.51 -0.42
N LEU A 160 -11.67 4.60 -1.16
CA LEU A 160 -10.98 5.85 -0.89
C LEU A 160 -12.01 6.85 -0.37
N ASN A 161 -11.96 7.16 0.92
CA ASN A 161 -12.98 7.91 1.67
C ASN A 161 -12.52 9.30 2.10
#